data_AF-A0A9W8G4F8-F1
#
_entry.id   AF-A0A9W8G4F8-F1
#
_cell.length_a   1.000
_cell.length_b   1.000
_cell.length_c   1.000
_cell.angle_alpha   90.00
_cell.angle_beta   90.00
_cell.angle_gamma   90.00
#
_symmetry.space_group_name_H-M   'P 1'
#
loop_
_entity.id
_entity.type
_entity.pdbx_description
1 polymer ?
#
loop_
_entity_poly.entity_id
_entity_poly.type
_entity_poly.pdbx_seq_one_letter_code
_entity_poly.pdbx_strand_id
1 'polypeptide(L)'
;MNRIFGMSKAKTPKPTLDDAISSTDSRVGAVEVKIKKLDGELARYRDQIKKMRDGPGKNAVKQRALRVLQQKKMYESQRDQLMQQSFNMESAVFATENIKNTMSTMQAMQDANKAMKKQYKNINIDKIYDMQDEMADLLEQANEVQELMGRSYNLPEDLDEQDLEAELDALGDDFMFEEEEVPSYLNNGESEMPDLLPEAPDGTISHQPVADKPAEAPANTEPALRM
;
A
#
# COMPACT_ATOMS: atom_id res chain seq x y z
N MET A 1 -16.40 -2.96 58.09
CA MET A 1 -15.22 -2.18 57.66
C MET A 1 -14.96 -2.47 56.19
N ASN A 2 -14.99 -1.42 55.37
CA ASN A 2 -14.91 -1.48 53.92
C ASN A 2 -13.47 -1.81 53.47
N ARG A 3 -13.31 -2.85 52.66
CA ARG A 3 -12.15 -3.01 51.75
C ARG A 3 -12.67 -3.21 50.34
N ILE A 4 -13.25 -2.13 49.82
CA ILE A 4 -13.42 -1.88 48.39
C ILE A 4 -12.03 -1.48 47.85
N PHE A 5 -11.79 -1.74 46.56
CA PHE A 5 -10.60 -1.39 45.77
C PHE A 5 -9.51 -2.47 45.61
N GLY A 6 -9.95 -3.62 45.12
CA GLY A 6 -9.20 -4.43 44.16
C GLY A 6 -9.35 -3.90 42.73
N MET A 7 -9.10 -2.61 42.48
CA MET A 7 -8.95 -2.11 41.11
C MET A 7 -7.61 -2.64 40.61
N SER A 8 -7.64 -3.68 39.79
CA SER A 8 -6.50 -4.01 38.95
C SER A 8 -6.10 -2.71 38.25
N LYS A 9 -4.87 -2.22 38.48
CA LYS A 9 -4.34 -1.08 37.72
C LYS A 9 -4.58 -1.44 36.25
N ALA A 10 -5.40 -0.64 35.56
CA ALA A 10 -5.50 -0.71 34.11
C ALA A 10 -4.07 -0.76 33.60
N LYS A 11 -3.69 -1.86 32.92
CA LYS A 11 -2.34 -2.03 32.39
C LYS A 11 -2.13 -0.87 31.43
N THR A 12 -1.44 0.17 31.88
CA THR A 12 -1.04 1.26 31.00
C THR A 12 -0.29 0.61 29.85
N PRO A 13 -0.66 0.90 28.59
CA PRO A 13 0.03 0.33 27.45
C PRO A 13 1.53 0.59 27.61
N LYS A 14 2.35 -0.42 27.31
CA LYS A 14 3.81 -0.27 27.39
C LYS A 14 4.21 0.86 26.45
N PRO A 15 5.10 1.77 26.87
CA PRO A 15 5.53 2.88 26.03
C PRO A 15 6.09 2.35 24.71
N THR A 16 5.65 2.95 23.62
CA THR A 16 6.11 2.64 22.26
C THR A 16 7.38 3.41 21.93
N LEU A 17 8.04 3.07 20.82
CA LEU A 17 9.14 3.87 20.30
C LEU A 17 8.65 5.28 19.93
N ASP A 18 7.45 5.42 19.39
CA ASP A 18 6.86 6.72 19.02
C ASP A 18 6.60 7.60 20.25
N ASP A 19 6.15 7.00 21.36
CA ASP A 19 5.99 7.72 22.64
C ASP A 19 7.36 8.20 23.16
N ALA A 20 8.40 7.38 23.03
CA ALA A 20 9.75 7.70 23.48
C ALA A 20 10.40 8.80 22.61
N ILE A 21 10.20 8.77 21.30
CA ILE A 21 10.61 9.82 20.34
C ILE A 21 9.91 11.13 20.71
N SER A 22 8.58 11.13 20.82
CA SER A 22 7.79 12.32 21.18
C SER A 22 8.21 12.94 22.51
N SER A 23 8.50 12.10 23.51
CA SER A 23 9.01 12.54 24.81
C SER A 23 10.41 13.16 24.70
N THR A 24 11.29 12.55 23.88
CA THR A 24 12.65 13.03 23.65
C THR A 24 12.65 14.37 22.94
N ASP A 25 11.83 14.54 21.91
CA ASP A 25 11.70 15.80 21.16
C ASP A 25 11.14 16.93 22.04
N SER A 26 10.17 16.61 22.90
CA SER A 26 9.66 17.55 23.91
C SER A 26 10.78 18.03 24.85
N ARG A 27 11.69 17.14 25.23
CA ARG A 27 12.86 17.48 26.05
C ARG A 27 13.88 18.31 25.27
N VAL A 28 14.11 18.00 23.99
CA VAL A 28 14.93 18.83 23.08
C VAL A 28 14.40 20.26 23.07
N GLY A 29 13.11 20.45 22.81
CA GLY A 29 12.48 21.78 22.80
C GLY A 29 12.61 22.52 24.14
N ALA A 30 12.45 21.81 25.27
CA ALA A 30 12.67 22.41 26.59
C ALA A 30 14.12 22.86 26.83
N VAL A 31 15.11 22.11 26.33
CA VAL A 31 16.53 22.49 26.39
C VAL A 31 16.81 23.67 25.47
N GLU A 32 16.24 23.72 24.27
CA GLU A 32 16.38 24.86 23.35
C GLU A 32 15.85 26.17 23.93
N VAL A 33 14.74 26.13 24.67
CA VAL A 33 14.23 27.31 25.38
C VAL A 33 15.25 27.82 26.41
N LYS A 34 15.96 26.93 27.11
CA LYS A 34 17.04 27.33 28.04
C LYS A 34 18.23 27.94 27.30
N ILE A 35 18.63 27.34 26.16
CA ILE A 35 19.70 27.87 25.30
C ILE A 35 19.35 29.30 24.84
N LYS A 36 18.12 29.52 24.33
CA LYS A 36 17.65 30.84 23.89
C LYS A 36 17.70 31.90 25.00
N LYS A 37 17.35 31.53 26.24
CA LYS A 37 17.46 32.44 27.40
C LYS A 37 18.92 32.83 27.67
N LEU A 38 19.84 31.87 27.67
CA LEU A 38 21.27 32.11 27.87
C LEU A 38 21.87 32.95 26.74
N ASP A 39 21.42 32.78 25.49
CA ASP A 39 21.81 33.65 24.37
C ASP A 39 21.40 35.10 24.59
N GLY A 40 20.18 35.33 25.09
CA GLY A 40 19.72 36.66 25.47
C GLY A 40 20.57 37.30 26.56
N GLU A 41 20.97 36.53 27.58
CA GLU A 41 21.88 37.00 28.63
C GLU A 41 23.28 37.32 28.08
N LEU A 42 23.82 36.46 27.23
CA LEU A 42 25.13 36.66 26.58
C LEU A 42 25.12 37.92 25.70
N ALA A 43 24.03 38.19 24.98
CA ALA A 43 23.88 39.41 24.19
C ALA A 43 23.95 40.67 25.08
N ARG A 44 23.26 40.65 26.24
CA ARG A 44 23.33 41.75 27.22
C ARG A 44 24.73 41.95 27.76
N TYR A 45 25.42 40.87 28.14
CA TYR A 45 26.81 40.96 28.60
C TYR A 45 27.74 41.50 27.52
N ARG A 46 27.60 41.05 26.26
CA ARG A 46 28.37 41.55 25.12
C ARG A 46 28.20 43.06 24.96
N ASP A 47 26.96 43.54 25.00
CA ASP A 47 26.66 44.96 24.80
C ASP A 47 27.12 45.81 25.99
N GLN A 48 27.06 45.28 27.22
CA GLN A 48 27.63 45.91 28.40
C GLN A 48 29.16 46.03 28.28
N ILE A 49 29.86 44.94 27.94
CA ILE A 49 31.32 44.91 27.80
C ILE A 49 31.79 45.91 26.73
N LYS A 50 31.07 46.04 25.61
CA LYS A 50 31.38 47.01 24.54
C LYS A 50 31.39 48.45 25.03
N LYS A 51 30.52 48.80 25.99
CA LYS A 51 30.39 50.16 26.54
C LYS A 51 31.35 50.44 27.70
N MET A 52 32.08 49.44 28.18
CA MET A 52 32.97 49.57 29.34
C MET A 52 34.41 49.85 28.91
N ARG A 53 35.05 50.79 29.63
CA ARG A 53 36.50 50.99 29.57
C ARG A 53 37.23 49.77 30.16
N ASP A 54 38.43 49.50 29.65
CA ASP A 54 39.24 48.40 30.17
C ASP A 54 39.61 48.64 31.64
N GLY A 55 39.55 47.56 32.42
CA GLY A 55 39.79 47.59 33.86
C GLY A 55 39.08 46.47 34.62
N PRO A 56 39.23 46.45 35.96
CA PRO A 56 38.70 45.39 36.83
C PRO A 56 37.20 45.15 36.67
N GLY A 57 36.40 46.21 36.51
CA GLY A 57 34.96 46.10 36.29
C GLY A 57 34.60 45.36 35.00
N LYS A 58 35.26 45.67 33.87
CA LYS A 58 35.04 44.97 32.60
C LYS A 58 35.47 43.52 32.67
N ASN A 59 36.56 43.23 33.39
CA ASN A 59 37.03 41.85 33.61
C ASN A 59 36.02 41.04 34.44
N ALA A 60 35.41 41.63 35.47
CA ALA A 60 34.37 40.95 36.25
C ALA A 60 33.14 40.60 35.39
N VAL A 61 32.70 41.50 34.50
CA VAL A 61 31.59 41.24 33.58
C VAL A 61 31.95 40.15 32.56
N LYS A 62 33.18 40.16 32.01
CA LYS A 62 33.68 39.08 31.15
C LYS A 62 33.64 37.72 31.85
N GLN A 63 34.07 37.64 33.11
CA GLN A 63 34.04 36.38 33.87
C GLN A 63 32.61 35.86 34.09
N ARG A 64 31.64 36.75 34.34
CA ARG A 64 30.22 36.36 34.41
C ARG A 64 29.71 35.84 33.06
N ALA A 65 30.03 36.53 31.96
CA ALA A 65 29.67 36.11 30.61
C ALA A 65 30.26 34.73 30.27
N LEU A 66 31.51 34.45 30.66
CA LEU A 66 32.14 33.15 30.47
C LEU A 66 31.40 32.01 31.18
N ARG A 67 30.90 32.23 32.41
CA ARG A 67 30.10 31.23 33.13
C ARG A 67 28.78 30.93 32.41
N VAL A 68 28.10 31.97 31.91
CA VAL A 68 26.87 31.80 31.12
C VAL A 68 27.16 31.05 29.82
N LEU A 69 28.28 31.35 29.15
CA LEU A 69 28.70 30.65 27.94
C LEU A 69 29.00 29.17 28.20
N GLN A 70 29.67 28.85 29.30
CA GLN A 70 29.91 27.47 29.73
C GLN A 70 28.59 26.73 29.97
N GLN A 71 27.64 27.36 30.65
CA GLN A 71 26.32 26.78 30.88
C GLN A 71 25.55 26.57 29.57
N LYS A 72 25.64 27.52 28.63
CA LYS A 72 25.04 27.38 27.30
C LYS A 72 25.61 26.16 26.57
N LYS A 73 26.94 26.03 26.51
CA LYS A 73 27.62 24.90 25.86
C LYS A 73 27.23 23.55 26.46
N MET A 74 27.04 23.49 27.78
CA MET A 74 26.54 22.28 28.44
C MET A 74 25.14 21.90 27.95
N TYR A 75 24.22 22.87 27.82
CA TYR A 75 22.88 22.60 27.28
C TYR A 75 22.89 22.28 25.78
N GLU A 76 23.75 22.92 24.99
CA GLU A 76 23.95 22.57 23.57
C GLU A 76 24.39 21.10 23.44
N SER A 77 25.38 20.68 24.23
CA SER A 77 25.81 19.27 24.26
C SER A 77 24.69 18.32 24.70
N GLN A 78 23.87 18.71 25.69
CA GLN A 78 22.73 17.90 26.12
C GLN A 78 21.66 17.79 25.03
N ARG A 79 21.37 18.89 24.32
CA ARG A 79 20.45 18.89 23.17
C ARG A 79 20.95 17.93 22.10
N ASP A 80 22.23 18.02 21.73
CA ASP A 80 22.81 17.20 20.67
C ASP A 80 22.76 15.69 21.01
N GLN A 81 23.00 15.34 22.27
CA GLN A 81 22.83 13.96 22.76
C GLN A 81 21.37 13.47 22.64
N LEU A 82 20.40 14.31 22.99
CA LEU A 82 18.97 13.97 22.87
C LEU A 82 18.55 13.84 21.40
N MET A 83 19.04 14.72 20.52
CA MET A 83 18.77 14.63 19.09
C MET A 83 19.34 13.33 18.49
N GLN A 84 20.56 12.95 18.88
CA GLN A 84 21.14 11.66 18.48
C GLN A 84 20.31 10.48 18.99
N GLN A 85 19.79 10.57 20.22
CA GLN A 85 18.91 9.54 20.77
C GLN A 85 17.61 9.43 19.97
N SER A 86 16.99 10.56 19.62
CA SER A 86 15.77 10.59 18.80
C SER A 86 16.02 9.93 17.44
N PHE A 87 17.09 10.35 16.75
CA PHE A 87 17.48 9.79 15.46
C PHE A 87 17.71 8.26 15.49
N ASN A 88 18.36 7.75 16.54
CA ASN A 88 18.58 6.32 16.69
C ASN A 88 17.25 5.55 16.85
N MET A 89 16.27 6.13 17.54
CA MET A 89 14.93 5.54 17.69
C MET A 89 14.14 5.61 16.38
N GLU A 90 14.16 6.75 15.68
CA GLU A 90 13.54 6.90 14.35
C GLU A 90 14.11 5.89 13.35
N SER A 91 15.43 5.69 13.35
CA SER A 91 16.10 4.68 12.54
C SER A 91 15.61 3.26 12.86
N ALA A 92 15.37 2.97 14.14
CA ALA A 92 14.83 1.68 14.58
C ALA A 92 13.35 1.50 14.18
N VAL A 93 12.55 2.57 14.19
CA VAL A 93 11.18 2.57 13.68
C VAL A 93 11.19 2.22 12.20
N PHE A 94 12.00 2.92 11.40
CA PHE A 94 12.12 2.67 9.96
C PHE A 94 12.56 1.22 9.66
N ALA A 95 13.57 0.71 10.37
CA ALA A 95 14.00 -0.68 10.21
C ALA A 95 12.88 -1.67 10.57
N THR A 96 12.11 -1.39 11.62
CA THR A 96 10.98 -2.24 12.04
C THR A 96 9.85 -2.24 11.00
N GLU A 97 9.56 -1.08 10.40
CA GLU A 97 8.57 -0.97 9.32
C GLU A 97 9.00 -1.75 8.07
N ASN A 98 10.27 -1.67 7.69
CA ASN A 98 10.80 -2.45 6.57
C ASN A 98 10.68 -3.96 6.82
N ILE A 99 10.99 -4.41 8.04
CA ILE A 99 10.84 -5.81 8.44
C ILE A 99 9.38 -6.24 8.41
N LYS A 100 8.44 -5.40 8.88
CA LYS A 100 6.99 -5.67 8.79
C LYS A 100 6.55 -5.85 7.33
N ASN A 101 6.94 -4.95 6.44
CA ASN A 101 6.61 -5.04 5.01
C ASN A 101 7.16 -6.34 4.40
N THR A 102 8.42 -6.68 4.71
CA THR A 102 9.04 -7.94 4.26
C THR A 102 8.28 -9.17 4.76
N MET A 103 7.84 -9.17 6.02
CA MET A 103 7.00 -10.24 6.56
C MET A 103 5.64 -10.33 5.85
N SER A 104 4.99 -9.21 5.56
CA SER A 104 3.73 -9.19 4.81
C SER A 104 3.91 -9.76 3.39
N THR A 105 4.99 -9.41 2.69
CA THR A 105 5.33 -10.00 1.38
C THR A 105 5.57 -11.50 1.49
N MET A 106 6.34 -11.95 2.49
CA MET A 106 6.58 -13.37 2.71
C MET A 106 5.27 -14.13 2.98
N GLN A 107 4.37 -13.57 3.79
CA GLN A 107 3.07 -14.17 4.07
C GLN A 107 2.22 -14.30 2.80
N ALA A 108 2.16 -13.25 1.98
CA ALA A 108 1.47 -13.29 0.69
C ALA A 108 2.06 -14.36 -0.25
N MET A 109 3.38 -14.49 -0.31
CA MET A 109 4.04 -15.54 -1.09
C MET A 109 3.73 -16.95 -0.57
N GLN A 110 3.68 -17.14 0.75
CA GLN A 110 3.29 -18.42 1.35
C GLN A 110 1.86 -18.79 0.98
N ASP A 111 0.93 -17.83 1.02
CA ASP A 111 -0.47 -18.05 0.70
C ASP A 111 -0.66 -18.31 -0.81
N ALA A 112 0.05 -17.59 -1.67
CA ALA A 112 0.11 -17.86 -3.10
C ALA A 112 0.64 -19.28 -3.39
N ASN A 113 1.70 -19.71 -2.71
CA ASN A 113 2.27 -21.06 -2.86
C ASN A 113 1.28 -22.14 -2.40
N LYS A 114 0.57 -21.94 -1.29
CA LYS A 114 -0.51 -22.85 -0.85
C LYS A 114 -1.62 -22.95 -1.90
N ALA A 115 -2.05 -21.83 -2.47
CA ALA A 115 -3.06 -21.80 -3.53
C ALA A 115 -2.57 -22.53 -4.79
N MET A 116 -1.33 -22.28 -5.21
CA MET A 116 -0.72 -22.95 -6.37
C MET A 116 -0.63 -24.46 -6.15
N LYS A 117 -0.18 -24.92 -4.98
CA LYS A 117 -0.16 -26.35 -4.61
C LYS A 117 -1.55 -26.97 -4.63
N LYS A 118 -2.58 -26.25 -4.19
CA LYS A 118 -3.97 -26.72 -4.24
C LYS A 118 -4.46 -26.87 -5.68
N GLN A 119 -4.16 -25.91 -6.55
CA GLN A 119 -4.53 -25.99 -7.96
C GLN A 119 -3.81 -27.13 -8.68
N TYR A 120 -2.50 -27.30 -8.46
CA TYR A 120 -1.74 -28.41 -9.05
C TYR A 120 -2.25 -29.80 -8.64
N LYS A 121 -2.80 -29.96 -7.43
CA LYS A 121 -3.42 -31.24 -7.03
C LYS A 121 -4.68 -31.59 -7.84
N ASN A 122 -5.35 -30.60 -8.43
CA ASN A 122 -6.53 -30.81 -9.25
C ASN A 122 -6.17 -31.06 -10.73
N ILE A 123 -4.91 -30.83 -11.12
CA ILE A 123 -4.41 -31.15 -12.45
C ILE A 123 -3.96 -32.61 -12.44
N ASN A 124 -4.70 -33.47 -13.15
CA ASN A 124 -4.30 -34.85 -13.34
C ASN A 124 -3.49 -34.95 -14.64
N ILE A 125 -2.18 -35.11 -14.52
CA ILE A 125 -1.25 -35.16 -15.66
C ILE A 125 -1.60 -36.33 -16.59
N ASP A 126 -2.04 -37.47 -16.04
CA ASP A 126 -2.42 -38.64 -16.85
C ASP A 126 -3.59 -38.29 -17.78
N LYS A 127 -4.58 -37.53 -17.29
CA LYS A 127 -5.68 -37.04 -18.13
C LYS A 127 -5.25 -36.03 -19.18
N ILE A 128 -4.15 -35.29 -18.95
CA ILE A 128 -3.58 -34.41 -19.96
C ILE A 128 -2.93 -35.23 -21.07
N TYR A 129 -2.23 -36.32 -20.73
CA TYR A 129 -1.69 -37.25 -21.73
C TYR A 129 -2.81 -37.93 -22.51
N ASP A 130 -3.83 -38.47 -21.83
CA ASP A 130 -4.99 -39.10 -22.49
C ASP A 130 -5.68 -38.13 -23.47
N MET A 131 -5.86 -36.87 -23.06
CA MET A 131 -6.47 -35.85 -23.93
C MET A 131 -5.53 -35.43 -25.07
N GLN A 132 -4.21 -35.45 -24.86
CA GLN A 132 -3.24 -35.14 -25.92
C GLN A 132 -3.20 -36.27 -26.96
N ASP A 133 -3.32 -37.53 -26.51
CA ASP A 133 -3.44 -38.71 -27.37
C ASP A 133 -4.78 -38.71 -28.14
N GLU A 134 -5.92 -38.44 -27.47
CA GLU A 134 -7.21 -38.27 -28.16
C GLU A 134 -7.20 -37.12 -29.18
N MET A 135 -6.47 -36.04 -28.91
CA MET A 135 -6.33 -34.91 -29.84
C MET A 135 -5.46 -35.29 -31.04
N ALA A 136 -4.44 -36.13 -30.85
CA ALA A 136 -3.65 -36.69 -31.93
C ALA A 136 -4.51 -37.62 -32.80
N ASP A 137 -5.30 -38.50 -32.19
CA ASP A 137 -6.23 -39.40 -32.87
C ASP A 137 -7.29 -38.62 -33.66
N LEU A 138 -7.83 -37.53 -33.10
CA LEU A 138 -8.80 -36.67 -33.78
C LEU A 138 -8.18 -35.90 -34.95
N LEU A 139 -6.93 -35.45 -34.85
CA LEU A 139 -6.22 -34.82 -35.96
C LEU A 139 -5.90 -35.85 -37.05
N GLU A 140 -5.52 -37.07 -36.68
CA GLU A 140 -5.32 -38.16 -37.62
C GLU A 140 -6.63 -38.52 -38.35
N GLN A 141 -7.74 -38.65 -37.62
CA GLN A 141 -9.06 -38.84 -38.22
C GLN A 141 -9.51 -37.65 -39.08
N ALA A 142 -9.23 -36.41 -38.69
CA ALA A 142 -9.56 -35.24 -39.51
C ALA A 142 -8.79 -35.24 -40.84
N ASN A 143 -7.52 -35.65 -40.81
CA ASN A 143 -6.71 -35.85 -42.01
C ASN A 143 -7.22 -37.03 -42.84
N GLU A 144 -7.62 -38.14 -42.21
CA GLU A 144 -8.20 -39.30 -42.90
C GLU A 144 -9.57 -38.95 -43.52
N VAL A 145 -10.38 -38.13 -42.86
CA VAL A 145 -11.65 -37.59 -43.40
C VAL A 145 -11.37 -36.64 -44.56
N GLN A 146 -10.35 -35.79 -44.48
CA GLN A 146 -9.93 -34.96 -45.62
C GLN A 146 -9.42 -35.82 -46.79
N GLU A 147 -8.72 -36.93 -46.53
CA GLU A 147 -8.25 -37.86 -47.56
C GLU A 147 -9.41 -38.66 -48.17
N LEU A 148 -10.38 -39.11 -47.36
CA LEU A 148 -11.57 -39.85 -47.79
C LEU A 148 -12.61 -38.95 -48.49
N MET A 149 -12.80 -37.71 -48.03
CA MET A 149 -13.62 -36.71 -48.73
C MET A 149 -12.90 -36.14 -49.94
N GLY A 150 -11.56 -36.07 -49.92
CA GLY A 150 -10.72 -35.69 -51.05
C GLY A 150 -10.72 -36.73 -52.19
N ARG A 151 -11.12 -37.98 -51.92
CA ARG A 151 -11.41 -38.97 -52.98
C ARG A 151 -12.68 -38.67 -53.78
N SER A 152 -13.49 -37.67 -53.38
CA SER A 152 -14.70 -37.28 -54.11
C SER A 152 -14.98 -35.77 -54.11
N TYR A 153 -13.94 -34.95 -54.28
CA TYR A 153 -14.11 -33.76 -55.13
C TYR A 153 -13.27 -33.97 -56.38
N ASN A 154 -13.89 -34.67 -57.33
CA ASN A 154 -13.60 -34.55 -58.74
C ASN A 154 -13.86 -33.08 -59.10
N LEU A 155 -12.90 -32.20 -58.80
CA LEU A 155 -12.82 -30.93 -59.50
C LEU A 155 -12.85 -31.31 -60.98
N PRO A 156 -13.83 -30.85 -61.77
CA PRO A 156 -13.69 -30.95 -63.22
C PRO A 156 -12.31 -30.37 -63.52
N GLU A 157 -11.45 -31.10 -64.24
CA GLU A 157 -10.14 -30.53 -64.64
C GLU A 157 -10.31 -29.25 -65.50
N ASP A 158 -11.55 -28.94 -65.89
CA ASP A 158 -11.97 -27.78 -66.67
C ASP A 158 -12.73 -26.74 -65.83
N LEU A 159 -12.22 -26.35 -64.65
CA LEU A 159 -12.61 -25.05 -64.09
C LEU A 159 -11.89 -23.96 -64.86
N ASP A 160 -12.60 -23.29 -65.77
CA ASP A 160 -12.04 -22.20 -66.57
C ASP A 160 -11.86 -20.96 -65.67
N GLU A 161 -10.62 -20.49 -65.52
CA GLU A 161 -10.28 -19.34 -64.66
C GLU A 161 -11.12 -18.10 -64.99
N GLN A 162 -11.57 -17.96 -66.25
CA GLN A 162 -12.41 -16.85 -66.69
C GLN A 162 -13.83 -16.89 -66.12
N ASP A 163 -14.40 -18.07 -65.89
CA ASP A 163 -15.75 -18.19 -65.31
C ASP A 163 -15.71 -17.86 -63.81
N LEU A 164 -14.63 -18.27 -63.12
CA LEU A 164 -14.36 -17.89 -61.73
C LEU A 164 -14.12 -16.38 -61.57
N GLU A 165 -13.39 -15.76 -62.50
CA GLU A 165 -13.11 -14.32 -62.45
C GLU A 165 -14.39 -13.51 -62.72
N ALA A 166 -15.27 -13.99 -63.61
CA ALA A 166 -16.57 -13.38 -63.86
C ALA A 166 -17.55 -13.51 -62.67
N GLU A 167 -17.57 -14.66 -61.99
CA GLU A 167 -18.34 -14.81 -60.73
C GLU A 167 -17.74 -13.97 -59.59
N LEU A 168 -16.42 -13.82 -59.52
CA LEU A 168 -15.75 -12.99 -58.52
C LEU A 168 -16.06 -11.50 -58.70
N ASP A 169 -16.05 -11.02 -59.95
CA ASP A 169 -16.45 -9.64 -60.27
C ASP A 169 -17.94 -9.41 -59.93
N ALA A 170 -18.81 -10.38 -60.23
CA ALA A 170 -20.23 -10.28 -59.87
C ALA A 170 -20.46 -10.25 -58.34
N LEU A 171 -19.66 -10.99 -57.56
CA LEU A 171 -19.69 -10.95 -56.09
C LEU A 171 -19.09 -9.64 -55.54
N GLY A 172 -18.10 -9.08 -56.22
CA GLY A 172 -17.54 -7.76 -55.92
C GLY A 172 -18.58 -6.65 -56.11
N ASP A 173 -19.40 -6.73 -57.15
CA ASP A 173 -20.50 -5.79 -57.38
C ASP A 173 -21.60 -5.90 -56.30
N ASP A 174 -21.88 -7.10 -55.77
CA ASP A 174 -22.79 -7.27 -54.61
C ASP A 174 -22.18 -6.69 -53.32
N PHE A 175 -20.86 -6.76 -53.12
CA PHE A 175 -20.17 -6.13 -51.99
C PHE A 175 -20.12 -4.59 -52.09
N MET A 176 -20.06 -4.05 -53.31
CA MET A 176 -20.08 -2.60 -53.56
C MET A 176 -21.46 -1.96 -53.29
N PHE A 177 -22.54 -2.75 -53.26
CA PHE A 177 -23.86 -2.29 -52.79
C PHE A 177 -24.02 -2.35 -51.26
N GLU A 178 -23.12 -3.01 -50.53
CA GLU A 178 -23.08 -3.01 -49.06
C GLU A 178 -22.02 -2.04 -48.47
N GLU A 179 -21.22 -1.38 -49.31
CA GLU A 179 -20.20 -0.41 -48.88
C GLU A 179 -20.78 0.92 -48.33
N GLU A 180 -22.12 1.09 -48.35
CA GLU A 180 -22.81 2.22 -47.70
C GLU A 180 -23.05 2.03 -46.19
N GLU A 181 -22.79 0.86 -45.60
CA GLU A 181 -22.79 0.65 -44.15
C GLU A 181 -21.48 -0.01 -43.67
N VAL A 182 -20.40 0.76 -43.64
CA VAL A 182 -19.25 0.42 -42.77
C VAL A 182 -19.76 0.29 -41.32
N PRO A 183 -19.61 -0.88 -40.67
CA PRO A 183 -20.09 -1.06 -39.31
C PRO A 183 -19.46 -0.05 -38.35
N SER A 184 -20.27 0.59 -37.52
CA SER A 184 -19.88 1.72 -36.66
C SER A 184 -18.72 1.44 -35.69
N TYR A 185 -18.31 0.18 -35.51
CA TYR A 185 -17.16 -0.20 -34.69
C TYR A 185 -15.79 0.00 -35.36
N LEU A 186 -15.74 0.27 -36.68
CA LEU A 186 -14.49 0.57 -37.40
C LEU A 186 -14.29 2.07 -37.69
N ASN A 187 -15.31 2.90 -37.49
CA ASN A 187 -15.20 4.36 -37.61
C ASN A 187 -14.78 5.00 -36.28
N ASN A 188 -13.65 4.56 -35.72
CA ASN A 188 -13.09 5.11 -34.48
C ASN A 188 -12.10 6.24 -34.79
N GLY A 189 -12.63 7.36 -35.29
CA GLY A 189 -12.02 8.68 -35.14
C GLY A 189 -12.70 9.41 -34.00
N GLU A 190 -12.04 9.45 -32.84
CA GLU A 190 -12.40 10.29 -31.69
C GLU A 190 -13.78 10.01 -31.06
N SER A 191 -13.86 9.03 -30.16
CA SER A 191 -15.03 8.88 -29.29
C SER A 191 -14.62 8.38 -27.90
N GLU A 192 -14.77 9.30 -26.96
CA GLU A 192 -14.65 9.14 -25.52
C GLU A 192 -15.48 7.94 -25.05
N MET A 193 -14.86 7.08 -24.23
CA MET A 193 -15.58 6.02 -23.52
C MET A 193 -16.64 6.66 -22.61
N PRO A 194 -17.94 6.27 -22.71
CA PRO A 194 -19.00 6.82 -21.90
C PRO A 194 -18.81 6.53 -20.41
N ASP A 195 -18.86 7.60 -19.60
CA ASP A 195 -18.89 7.55 -18.14
C ASP A 195 -20.22 6.96 -17.65
N LEU A 196 -20.17 5.77 -17.06
CA LEU A 196 -21.32 5.09 -16.44
C LEU A 196 -20.99 4.75 -14.98
N LEU A 197 -20.74 5.78 -14.18
CA LEU A 197 -20.93 5.72 -12.73
C LEU A 197 -22.30 6.33 -12.39
N PRO A 198 -23.23 5.59 -11.76
CA PRO A 198 -24.44 6.19 -11.24
C PRO A 198 -24.14 7.09 -10.04
N GLU A 199 -24.56 8.36 -10.16
CA GLU A 199 -24.55 9.38 -9.10
C GLU A 199 -25.28 8.90 -7.84
N ALA A 200 -24.64 9.08 -6.68
CA ALA A 200 -25.25 8.84 -5.38
C ALA A 200 -26.33 9.90 -5.10
N PRO A 201 -27.49 9.52 -4.54
CA PRO A 201 -28.55 10.49 -4.23
C PRO A 201 -28.17 11.35 -3.02
N ASP A 202 -28.09 12.66 -3.25
CA ASP A 202 -28.14 13.69 -2.20
C ASP A 202 -29.60 14.04 -1.91
N GLY A 203 -29.96 14.23 -0.63
CA GLY A 203 -31.32 14.65 -0.24
C GLY A 203 -31.91 14.07 1.06
N THR A 204 -31.27 14.38 2.18
CA THR A 204 -31.87 14.69 3.51
C THR A 204 -33.15 13.98 3.99
N ILE A 205 -33.03 13.13 5.02
CA ILE A 205 -34.06 12.99 6.07
C ILE A 205 -33.38 13.03 7.45
N SER A 206 -33.78 14.03 8.23
CA SER A 206 -33.44 14.24 9.64
C SER A 206 -33.99 13.13 10.53
N HIS A 207 -33.17 12.59 11.43
CA HIS A 207 -33.66 11.95 12.65
C HIS A 207 -32.74 12.17 13.86
N GLN A 208 -33.42 12.42 14.99
CA GLN A 208 -32.94 12.73 16.33
C GLN A 208 -32.11 11.62 16.99
N PRO A 209 -31.37 11.92 18.08
CA PRO A 209 -30.42 10.99 18.68
C PRO A 209 -31.14 9.97 19.57
N VAL A 210 -30.76 8.70 19.48
CA VAL A 210 -31.22 7.66 20.41
C VAL A 210 -30.00 7.08 21.14
N ALA A 211 -30.11 7.08 22.46
CA ALA A 211 -29.03 6.83 23.40
C ALA A 211 -28.63 5.36 23.54
N ASP A 212 -27.38 5.24 23.97
CA ASP A 212 -26.56 4.11 24.39
C ASP A 212 -27.23 3.13 25.39
N LYS A 213 -27.03 1.82 25.19
CA LYS A 213 -27.05 0.79 26.25
C LYS A 213 -26.13 -0.39 25.90
N PRO A 214 -25.51 -1.05 26.92
CA PRO A 214 -24.27 -1.80 26.77
C PRO A 214 -24.46 -3.29 26.50
N ALA A 215 -23.44 -3.92 25.92
CA ALA A 215 -23.34 -5.34 25.61
C ALA A 215 -23.29 -6.24 26.86
N GLU A 216 -24.09 -7.30 26.85
CA GLU A 216 -24.11 -8.39 27.83
C GLU A 216 -23.20 -9.55 27.36
N ALA A 217 -22.41 -10.10 28.28
CA ALA A 217 -21.34 -11.06 28.01
C ALA A 217 -21.86 -12.50 27.72
N PRO A 218 -21.11 -13.34 26.98
CA PRO A 218 -21.53 -14.71 26.72
C PRO A 218 -21.36 -15.60 27.96
N ALA A 219 -22.45 -16.30 28.32
CA ALA A 219 -22.48 -17.30 29.37
C ALA A 219 -21.72 -18.57 28.95
N ASN A 220 -20.84 -19.03 29.84
CA ASN A 220 -20.13 -20.28 29.80
C ASN A 220 -21.07 -21.44 30.20
N THR A 221 -21.20 -22.48 29.38
CA THR A 221 -21.81 -23.76 29.79
C THR A 221 -20.92 -24.93 29.37
N GLU A 222 -20.12 -25.42 30.32
CA GLU A 222 -19.62 -26.80 30.33
C GLU A 222 -20.80 -27.77 30.54
N PRO A 223 -20.78 -28.97 29.93
CA PRO A 223 -21.49 -30.10 30.49
C PRO A 223 -20.49 -31.06 31.15
N ALA A 224 -20.61 -31.20 32.47
CA ALA A 224 -20.11 -32.36 33.19
C ALA A 224 -21.05 -33.54 32.92
N LEU A 225 -20.54 -34.64 32.34
CA LEU A 225 -21.20 -35.94 32.38
C LEU A 225 -20.24 -36.98 32.93
N ARG A 226 -20.64 -37.50 34.09
CA ARG A 226 -20.10 -38.64 34.81
C ARG A 226 -20.21 -39.92 33.97
N MET A 227 -19.12 -40.69 33.89
CA MET A 227 -19.06 -42.12 34.22
C MET A 227 -17.60 -42.53 34.38
#